data_AF-N9QC77-F1
#
_entry.id   AF-N9QC77-F1
#
_cell.length_a   1.000
_cell.length_b   1.000
_cell.length_c   1.000
_cell.angle_alpha   90.00
_cell.angle_beta   90.00
_cell.angle_gamma   90.00
#
_symmetry.space_group_name_H-M   'P 1'
#
loop_
_entity.id
_entity.type
_entity.pdbx_description
1 polymer ?
#
loop_
_entity_poly.entity_id
_entity_poly.type
_entity_poly.pdbx_seq_one_letter_code
_entity_poly.pdbx_strand_id
1 'polypeptide(L)'
;MLIGSLKSIDKAKILYNHIFFSNLSEDFIDELYIDERYKEIINHKNYNPRVISFITDSQRLIEIKKDDYWSYILSTLEDPAQIWENVFDRQTDEISKDIMVAVVLHKGRISEKELEEIYYKLCAEKNGEYGKTFSFVMKALTGSLLNRNIVGKEIYYDLFNPSISDFITLNYLSNKFYILKLINLSNKILCLETLIDLGKNNIIDKVIVSYVLKEFLNKNKNKNLWSEFSLVSLSGFLEVSDIKEIFNLIKSSFFVDKNYSIRSFKFILHLMNNGIIVSDNTFFGLLSEVKSIFIDSGDYYLLSNLSNIFSLIKLDENSEYYILLKKEILEYFYSEITSMVIQDNVVDGIYLADDYYEELVVDYVDNILKNDFPIKFNEDDIYNIISFLDVDDAIQANMNGAYNHEHDKFESSSFSQSDYIDPITDLFDRS
;
A
#
# COMPACT_ATOMS: atom_id res chain seq x y z
N MET A 1 -0.63 -17.93 2.11
CA MET A 1 0.44 -18.21 1.15
C MET A 1 0.34 -17.12 0.09
N LEU A 2 1.33 -16.22 0.02
CA LEU A 2 1.44 -15.22 -1.05
C LEU A 2 1.36 -15.95 -2.39
N ILE A 3 0.68 -15.38 -3.39
CA ILE A 3 0.71 -15.90 -4.76
C ILE A 3 2.17 -15.96 -5.16
N GLY A 4 2.74 -17.16 -5.17
CA GLY A 4 4.05 -17.39 -5.73
C GLY A 4 3.99 -16.92 -7.16
N SER A 5 4.89 -16.02 -7.55
CA SER A 5 5.19 -15.77 -8.93
C SER A 5 5.28 -17.12 -9.64
N LEU A 6 4.42 -17.36 -10.65
CA LEU A 6 4.53 -18.56 -11.47
C LEU A 6 5.99 -18.65 -11.92
N LYS A 7 6.69 -19.74 -11.59
CA LYS A 7 8.06 -19.92 -12.04
C LYS A 7 8.05 -19.89 -13.57
N SER A 8 9.11 -19.38 -14.19
CA SER A 8 9.16 -19.25 -15.66
C SER A 8 8.86 -20.58 -16.38
N ILE A 9 9.22 -21.72 -15.78
CA ILE A 9 8.88 -23.05 -16.30
C ILE A 9 7.38 -23.40 -16.23
N ASP A 10 6.64 -22.94 -15.23
CA ASP A 10 5.20 -23.17 -15.12
C ASP A 10 4.44 -22.31 -16.14
N LYS A 11 4.89 -21.06 -16.32
CA LYS A 11 4.41 -20.17 -17.41
C LYS A 11 4.70 -20.77 -18.79
N ALA A 12 5.91 -21.30 -18.99
CA ALA A 12 6.29 -21.98 -20.23
C ALA A 12 5.33 -23.13 -20.58
N LYS A 13 5.03 -24.00 -19.60
CA LYS A 13 4.07 -25.10 -19.77
C LYS A 13 2.66 -24.62 -20.10
N ILE A 14 2.19 -23.55 -19.45
CA ILE A 14 0.86 -22.99 -19.72
C ILE A 14 0.79 -22.46 -21.16
N LEU A 15 1.78 -21.67 -21.59
CA LEU A 15 1.84 -21.15 -22.96
C LEU A 15 1.93 -22.28 -23.99
N TYR A 16 2.82 -23.25 -23.77
CA TYR A 16 2.99 -24.41 -24.65
C TYR A 16 1.69 -25.20 -24.79
N ASN A 17 1.02 -25.52 -23.67
CA ASN A 17 -0.25 -26.24 -23.70
C ASN A 17 -1.32 -25.46 -24.48
N HIS A 18 -1.40 -24.14 -24.29
CA HIS A 18 -2.35 -23.32 -25.02
C HIS A 18 -2.07 -23.31 -26.53
N ILE A 19 -0.81 -23.19 -26.94
CA ILE A 19 -0.41 -23.31 -28.35
C ILE A 19 -0.76 -24.70 -28.89
N PHE A 20 -0.36 -25.75 -28.19
CA PHE A 20 -0.54 -27.14 -28.61
C PHE A 20 -2.02 -27.55 -28.78
N PHE A 21 -2.88 -27.10 -27.86
CA PHE A 21 -4.33 -27.38 -27.92
C PHE A 21 -5.13 -26.30 -28.66
N SER A 22 -4.48 -25.27 -29.19
CA SER A 22 -5.15 -24.25 -30.01
C SER A 22 -5.39 -24.74 -31.45
N ASN A 23 -6.32 -24.10 -32.14
CA ASN A 23 -6.50 -24.23 -33.59
C ASN A 23 -5.77 -23.10 -34.34
N LEU A 24 -4.63 -22.63 -33.83
CA LEU A 24 -3.82 -21.63 -34.52
C LEU A 24 -3.22 -22.25 -35.80
N SER A 25 -3.20 -21.49 -36.90
CA SER A 25 -2.49 -21.90 -38.12
C SER A 25 -0.98 -21.78 -37.91
N GLU A 26 -0.18 -22.59 -38.62
CA GLU A 26 1.29 -22.58 -38.48
C GLU A 26 1.91 -21.19 -38.63
N ASP A 27 1.44 -20.37 -39.58
CA ASP A 27 1.88 -18.98 -39.76
C ASP A 27 1.82 -18.14 -38.46
N PHE A 28 0.80 -18.33 -37.63
CA PHE A 28 0.67 -17.60 -36.36
C PHE A 28 1.57 -18.20 -35.29
N ILE A 29 1.74 -19.52 -35.29
CA ILE A 29 2.61 -20.15 -34.31
C ILE A 29 4.06 -19.79 -34.61
N ASP A 30 4.48 -19.73 -35.88
CA ASP A 30 5.83 -19.33 -36.29
C ASP A 30 6.25 -17.96 -35.77
N GLU A 31 5.32 -16.99 -35.75
CA GLU A 31 5.56 -15.65 -35.17
C GLU A 31 5.96 -15.68 -33.69
N LEU A 32 5.56 -16.71 -32.93
CA LEU A 32 5.96 -16.90 -31.54
C LEU A 32 7.39 -17.41 -31.38
N TYR A 33 7.94 -18.05 -32.42
CA TYR A 33 9.25 -18.69 -32.42
C TYR A 33 10.34 -17.82 -33.05
N ILE A 34 9.97 -16.84 -33.88
CA ILE A 34 10.88 -15.80 -34.36
C ILE A 34 11.58 -15.16 -33.16
N ASP A 35 12.91 -15.12 -33.19
CA ASP A 35 13.77 -14.53 -32.15
C ASP A 35 13.43 -14.97 -30.71
N GLU A 36 12.90 -16.20 -30.55
CA GLU A 36 12.46 -16.73 -29.25
C GLU A 36 11.41 -15.88 -28.53
N ARG A 37 10.54 -15.16 -29.26
CA ARG A 37 9.47 -14.28 -28.72
C ARG A 37 8.59 -14.94 -27.65
N TYR A 38 8.40 -16.25 -27.67
CA TYR A 38 7.72 -16.99 -26.59
C TYR A 38 8.37 -16.76 -25.21
N LYS A 39 9.69 -16.55 -25.13
CA LYS A 39 10.41 -16.19 -23.89
C LYS A 39 10.00 -14.80 -23.40
N GLU A 40 9.79 -13.84 -24.30
CA GLU A 40 9.29 -12.50 -23.93
C GLU A 40 7.89 -12.59 -23.32
N ILE A 41 6.99 -13.39 -23.91
CA ILE A 41 5.67 -13.66 -23.33
C ILE A 41 5.83 -14.24 -21.92
N ILE A 42 6.59 -15.32 -21.76
CA ILE A 42 6.80 -16.03 -20.48
C ILE A 42 7.33 -15.09 -19.40
N ASN A 43 8.27 -14.22 -19.74
CA ASN A 43 8.91 -13.31 -18.80
C ASN A 43 8.13 -12.01 -18.60
N HIS A 44 7.05 -11.78 -19.34
CA HIS A 44 6.26 -10.57 -19.22
C HIS A 44 5.65 -10.42 -17.81
N LYS A 45 5.69 -9.20 -17.27
CA LYS A 45 5.20 -8.85 -15.92
C LYS A 45 3.71 -9.15 -15.73
N ASN A 46 2.92 -9.00 -16.81
CA ASN A 46 1.47 -9.21 -16.82
C ASN A 46 1.08 -10.60 -17.34
N TYR A 47 2.02 -11.56 -17.41
CA TYR A 47 1.71 -12.92 -17.84
C TYR A 47 0.57 -13.51 -16.99
N ASN A 48 -0.51 -13.91 -17.64
CA ASN A 48 -1.66 -14.53 -16.99
C ASN A 48 -2.26 -15.61 -17.89
N PRO A 49 -2.62 -16.80 -17.36
CA PRO A 49 -3.16 -17.90 -18.16
C PRO A 49 -4.39 -17.50 -19.00
N ARG A 50 -5.21 -16.57 -18.52
CA ARG A 50 -6.35 -16.06 -19.28
C ARG A 50 -5.92 -15.17 -20.44
N VAL A 51 -4.94 -14.29 -20.23
CA VAL A 51 -4.35 -13.50 -21.33
C VAL A 51 -3.78 -14.45 -22.39
N ILE A 52 -3.06 -15.49 -21.97
CA ILE A 52 -2.54 -16.53 -22.88
C ILE A 52 -3.66 -17.22 -23.65
N SER A 53 -4.74 -17.62 -22.97
CA SER A 53 -5.89 -18.23 -23.64
C SER A 53 -6.56 -17.30 -24.66
N PHE A 54 -6.49 -15.98 -24.47
CA PHE A 54 -7.06 -14.99 -25.39
C PHE A 54 -6.18 -14.77 -26.61
N ILE A 55 -4.86 -14.63 -26.41
CA ILE A 55 -3.94 -14.44 -27.52
C ILE A 55 -3.77 -15.71 -28.36
N THR A 56 -4.08 -16.88 -27.81
CA THR A 56 -4.04 -18.18 -28.53
C THR A 56 -5.41 -18.65 -29.05
N ASP A 57 -6.46 -17.85 -28.91
CA ASP A 57 -7.81 -18.21 -29.38
C ASP A 57 -7.98 -17.88 -30.87
N SER A 58 -7.86 -18.92 -31.71
CA SER A 58 -8.03 -18.83 -33.17
C SER A 58 -9.29 -18.09 -33.64
N GLN A 59 -10.41 -18.16 -32.90
CA GLN A 59 -11.65 -17.48 -33.29
C GLN A 59 -11.55 -15.96 -33.15
N ARG A 60 -10.68 -15.48 -32.26
CA ARG A 60 -10.45 -14.04 -32.03
C ARG A 60 -9.45 -13.45 -33.01
N LEU A 61 -8.61 -14.30 -33.61
CA LEU A 61 -7.57 -13.88 -34.54
C LEU A 61 -8.04 -13.83 -36.01
N ILE A 62 -9.32 -14.10 -36.29
CA ILE A 62 -9.87 -14.15 -37.65
C ILE A 62 -9.62 -12.84 -38.42
N GLU A 63 -9.66 -11.70 -37.73
CA GLU A 63 -9.47 -10.37 -38.33
C GLU A 63 -8.02 -9.86 -38.25
N ILE A 64 -7.13 -10.58 -37.55
CA ILE A 64 -5.74 -10.20 -37.35
C ILE A 64 -4.90 -10.85 -38.47
N LYS A 65 -4.02 -10.08 -39.11
CA LYS A 65 -3.06 -10.62 -40.05
C LYS A 65 -1.85 -11.18 -39.29
N LYS A 66 -1.18 -12.19 -39.85
CA LYS A 66 0.00 -12.80 -39.22
C LYS A 66 1.09 -11.76 -38.89
N ASP A 67 1.37 -10.82 -39.79
CA ASP A 67 2.41 -9.80 -39.60
C ASP A 67 2.06 -8.83 -38.45
N ASP A 68 0.78 -8.70 -38.10
CA ASP A 68 0.28 -7.86 -37.01
C ASP A 68 0.11 -8.65 -35.69
N TYR A 69 0.26 -9.97 -35.71
CA TYR A 69 -0.05 -10.84 -34.58
C TYR A 69 0.86 -10.60 -33.38
N TRP A 70 2.17 -10.44 -33.61
CA TRP A 70 3.10 -10.16 -32.52
C TRP A 70 2.80 -8.84 -31.82
N SER A 71 2.50 -7.78 -32.58
CA SER A 71 2.09 -6.48 -32.05
C SER A 71 0.81 -6.59 -31.22
N TYR A 72 -0.16 -7.40 -31.67
CA TYR A 72 -1.37 -7.69 -30.91
C TYR A 72 -1.09 -8.42 -29.60
N ILE A 73 -0.17 -9.39 -29.58
CA ILE A 73 0.22 -10.10 -28.34
C ILE A 73 0.80 -9.11 -27.34
N LEU A 74 1.76 -8.29 -27.76
CA LEU A 74 2.40 -7.30 -26.90
C LEU A 74 1.38 -6.32 -26.33
N SER A 75 0.51 -5.74 -27.17
CA SER A 75 -0.52 -4.81 -26.68
C SER A 75 -1.49 -5.45 -25.69
N THR A 76 -1.83 -6.73 -25.91
CA THR A 76 -2.74 -7.47 -25.01
C THR A 76 -2.08 -7.83 -23.69
N LEU A 77 -0.77 -8.10 -23.69
CA LEU A 77 0.02 -8.32 -22.48
C LEU A 77 0.26 -7.01 -21.71
N GLU A 78 0.49 -5.91 -22.42
CA GLU A 78 0.69 -4.59 -21.82
C GLU A 78 -0.59 -4.07 -21.15
N ASP A 79 -1.74 -4.22 -21.82
CA ASP A 79 -3.05 -3.80 -21.33
C ASP A 79 -4.07 -4.95 -21.33
N PRO A 80 -4.03 -5.84 -20.32
CA PRO A 80 -5.00 -6.92 -20.19
C PRO A 80 -6.41 -6.43 -19.83
N ALA A 81 -6.64 -5.13 -19.58
CA ALA A 81 -7.95 -4.62 -19.20
C ALA A 81 -9.01 -4.85 -20.29
N GLN A 82 -8.62 -4.82 -21.56
CA GLN A 82 -9.49 -5.06 -22.71
C GLN A 82 -10.11 -6.47 -22.73
N ILE A 83 -9.40 -7.45 -22.16
CA ILE A 83 -9.93 -8.82 -22.00
C ILE A 83 -11.11 -8.82 -21.05
N TRP A 84 -11.02 -8.03 -19.97
CA TRP A 84 -12.04 -7.97 -18.94
C TRP A 84 -13.30 -7.27 -19.42
N GLU A 85 -13.21 -6.31 -20.33
CA GLU A 85 -14.41 -5.69 -20.94
C GLU A 85 -15.35 -6.75 -21.53
N ASN A 86 -14.82 -7.69 -22.32
CA ASN A 86 -15.65 -8.73 -22.91
C ASN A 86 -16.24 -9.71 -21.89
N VAL A 87 -15.44 -10.14 -20.90
CA VAL A 87 -15.89 -11.09 -19.88
C VAL A 87 -16.89 -10.43 -18.93
N PHE A 88 -16.60 -9.22 -18.49
CA PHE A 88 -17.39 -8.48 -17.54
C PHE A 88 -18.65 -7.91 -18.18
N ASP A 89 -18.55 -7.22 -19.31
CA ASP A 89 -19.71 -6.50 -19.85
C ASP A 89 -20.71 -7.42 -20.54
N ARG A 90 -20.22 -8.43 -21.26
CA ARG A 90 -21.05 -9.29 -22.12
C ARG A 90 -21.38 -10.65 -21.51
N GLN A 91 -20.54 -11.19 -20.62
CA GLN A 91 -20.69 -12.56 -20.10
C GLN A 91 -21.05 -12.60 -18.61
N THR A 92 -21.06 -11.46 -17.92
CA THR A 92 -21.35 -11.37 -16.49
C THR A 92 -22.67 -10.65 -16.26
N ASP A 93 -23.55 -11.23 -15.44
CA ASP A 93 -24.85 -10.65 -15.11
C ASP A 93 -24.76 -9.58 -14.00
N GLU A 94 -25.81 -8.77 -13.84
CA GLU A 94 -25.78 -7.59 -12.95
C GLU A 94 -25.39 -7.90 -11.51
N ILE A 95 -25.92 -8.97 -10.90
CA ILE A 95 -25.56 -9.33 -9.51
C ILE A 95 -24.09 -9.71 -9.40
N SER A 96 -23.55 -10.41 -10.41
CA SER A 96 -22.14 -10.77 -10.46
C SER A 96 -21.27 -9.52 -10.63
N LYS A 97 -21.72 -8.52 -11.40
CA LYS A 97 -21.04 -7.22 -11.48
C LYS A 97 -21.02 -6.49 -10.14
N ASP A 98 -22.17 -6.40 -9.45
CA ASP A 98 -22.26 -5.81 -8.11
C ASP A 98 -21.30 -6.50 -7.11
N ILE A 99 -21.25 -7.84 -7.15
CA ILE A 99 -20.35 -8.67 -6.33
C ILE A 99 -18.89 -8.39 -6.65
N MET A 100 -18.51 -8.32 -7.92
CA MET A 100 -17.13 -8.05 -8.32
C MET A 100 -16.67 -6.65 -7.93
N VAL A 101 -17.53 -5.64 -8.09
CA VAL A 101 -17.22 -4.26 -7.63
C VAL A 101 -17.08 -4.24 -6.10
N ALA A 102 -17.92 -4.97 -5.37
CA ALA A 102 -17.76 -5.12 -3.92
C ALA A 102 -16.40 -5.77 -3.56
N VAL A 103 -15.95 -6.80 -4.27
CA VAL A 103 -14.63 -7.43 -4.04
C VAL A 103 -13.49 -6.43 -4.27
N VAL A 104 -13.55 -5.63 -5.35
CA VAL A 104 -12.56 -4.57 -5.62
C VAL A 104 -12.51 -3.54 -4.49
N LEU A 105 -13.68 -3.11 -3.99
CA LEU A 105 -13.75 -2.21 -2.84
C LEU A 105 -13.15 -2.82 -1.56
N HIS A 106 -13.08 -4.15 -1.42
CA HIS A 106 -12.38 -4.84 -0.32
C HIS A 106 -10.88 -5.10 -0.61
N LYS A 107 -10.24 -4.27 -1.44
CA LYS A 107 -8.83 -4.45 -1.85
C LYS A 107 -8.56 -5.77 -2.57
N GLY A 108 -9.55 -6.24 -3.34
CA GLY A 108 -9.43 -7.43 -4.18
C GLY A 108 -9.48 -8.77 -3.43
N ARG A 109 -9.74 -8.77 -2.12
CA ARG A 109 -9.89 -9.97 -1.28
C ARG A 109 -11.06 -9.81 -0.32
N ILE A 110 -11.92 -10.81 -0.20
CA ILE A 110 -13.05 -10.79 0.75
C ILE A 110 -13.37 -12.18 1.30
N SER A 111 -13.80 -12.28 2.56
CA SER A 111 -14.26 -13.56 3.12
C SER A 111 -15.58 -14.02 2.48
N GLU A 112 -15.79 -15.34 2.40
CA GLU A 112 -17.04 -15.90 1.86
C GLU A 112 -18.26 -15.41 2.66
N LYS A 113 -18.13 -15.33 3.99
CA LYS A 113 -19.19 -14.85 4.88
C LYS A 113 -19.58 -13.39 4.59
N GLU A 114 -18.60 -12.49 4.47
CA GLU A 114 -18.89 -11.08 4.16
C GLU A 114 -19.50 -10.92 2.77
N LEU A 115 -19.02 -11.69 1.80
CA LEU A 115 -19.56 -11.64 0.44
C LEU A 115 -20.98 -12.19 0.36
N GLU A 116 -21.28 -13.25 1.11
CA GLU A 116 -22.61 -13.81 1.25
C GLU A 116 -23.58 -12.82 1.93
N GLU A 117 -23.12 -12.11 2.96
CA GLU A 117 -23.91 -11.04 3.58
C GLU A 117 -24.23 -9.91 2.59
N ILE A 118 -23.26 -9.48 1.78
CA ILE A 118 -23.46 -8.48 0.73
C ILE A 118 -24.46 -8.99 -0.33
N TYR A 119 -24.31 -10.24 -0.76
CA TYR A 119 -25.18 -10.89 -1.73
C TYR A 119 -26.65 -10.87 -1.29
N TYR A 120 -26.94 -11.27 -0.05
CA TYR A 120 -28.33 -11.30 0.43
C TYR A 120 -28.92 -9.89 0.59
N LYS A 121 -28.11 -8.90 0.99
CA LYS A 121 -28.57 -7.51 1.03
C LYS A 121 -28.88 -6.96 -0.37
N LEU A 122 -28.05 -7.28 -1.37
CA LEU A 122 -28.33 -6.95 -2.79
C LEU A 122 -29.64 -7.59 -3.27
N CYS A 123 -29.89 -8.85 -2.91
CA CYS A 123 -31.14 -9.53 -3.25
C CYS A 123 -32.37 -8.90 -2.60
N ALA A 124 -32.24 -8.46 -1.34
CA ALA A 124 -33.33 -7.80 -0.63
C ALA A 124 -33.75 -6.47 -1.28
N GLU A 125 -32.80 -5.68 -1.80
CA GLU A 125 -33.09 -4.40 -2.47
C GLU A 125 -33.86 -4.56 -3.78
N LYS A 126 -33.68 -5.67 -4.49
CA LYS A 126 -34.42 -6.00 -5.72
C LYS A 126 -35.62 -6.93 -5.49
N ASN A 127 -36.20 -6.97 -4.29
CA ASN A 127 -37.34 -7.84 -3.95
C ASN A 127 -37.14 -9.34 -4.31
N GLY A 128 -35.91 -9.84 -4.29
CA GLY A 128 -35.59 -11.25 -4.62
C GLY A 128 -35.56 -11.57 -6.13
N GLU A 129 -35.59 -10.57 -7.00
CA GLU A 129 -35.63 -10.74 -8.47
C GLU A 129 -34.41 -11.45 -9.08
N TYR A 130 -33.31 -11.64 -8.32
CA TYR A 130 -32.10 -12.22 -8.90
C TYR A 130 -32.20 -13.71 -9.22
N GLY A 131 -33.21 -14.45 -8.73
CA GLY A 131 -33.55 -15.83 -9.13
C GLY A 131 -32.46 -16.90 -8.99
N LYS A 132 -31.23 -16.51 -8.68
CA LYS A 132 -30.03 -17.32 -8.53
C LYS A 132 -29.71 -17.47 -7.05
N THR A 133 -28.92 -18.49 -6.71
CA THR A 133 -28.40 -18.67 -5.35
C THR A 133 -26.98 -18.09 -5.27
N PHE A 134 -26.53 -17.77 -4.06
CA PHE A 134 -25.15 -17.34 -3.82
C PHE A 134 -24.14 -18.33 -4.43
N SER A 135 -24.34 -19.63 -4.20
CA SER A 135 -23.50 -20.70 -4.76
C SER A 135 -23.46 -20.69 -6.29
N PHE A 136 -24.58 -20.42 -6.97
CA PHE A 136 -24.63 -20.34 -8.42
C PHE A 136 -23.80 -19.15 -8.95
N VAL A 137 -23.95 -17.98 -8.35
CA VAL A 137 -23.19 -16.77 -8.70
C VAL A 137 -21.70 -16.98 -8.47
N MET A 138 -21.32 -17.48 -7.29
CA MET A 138 -19.91 -17.71 -6.98
C MET A 138 -19.27 -18.77 -7.88
N LYS A 139 -20.02 -19.82 -8.27
CA LYS A 139 -19.52 -20.83 -9.21
C LYS A 139 -19.26 -20.25 -10.61
N ALA A 140 -20.07 -19.30 -11.06
CA ALA A 140 -19.86 -18.63 -12.36
C ALA A 140 -18.65 -17.69 -12.35
N LEU A 141 -18.43 -17.00 -11.23
CA LEU A 141 -17.30 -16.08 -11.04
C LEU A 141 -15.98 -16.80 -10.75
N THR A 142 -16.02 -17.96 -10.09
CA THR A 142 -14.82 -18.70 -9.71
C THR A 142 -14.18 -19.36 -10.93
N GLY A 143 -12.87 -19.15 -11.10
CA GLY A 143 -12.11 -19.64 -12.25
C GLY A 143 -12.19 -18.75 -13.49
N SER A 144 -13.00 -17.69 -13.45
CA SER A 144 -13.08 -16.67 -14.51
C SER A 144 -12.60 -15.30 -14.02
N LEU A 145 -13.18 -14.81 -12.92
CA LEU A 145 -12.93 -13.49 -12.34
C LEU A 145 -12.44 -13.55 -10.89
N LEU A 146 -12.73 -14.64 -10.17
CA LEU A 146 -12.32 -14.87 -8.79
C LEU A 146 -11.59 -16.21 -8.62
N ASN A 147 -10.69 -16.26 -7.65
CA ASN A 147 -10.11 -17.47 -7.08
C ASN A 147 -10.72 -17.72 -5.71
N ARG A 148 -11.26 -18.92 -5.49
CA ARG A 148 -11.74 -19.36 -4.17
C ARG A 148 -10.63 -20.08 -3.44
N ASN A 149 -10.27 -19.60 -2.26
CA ASN A 149 -9.18 -20.12 -1.45
C ASN A 149 -9.71 -20.67 -0.12
N ILE A 150 -9.10 -21.75 0.36
CA ILE A 150 -9.42 -22.38 1.64
C ILE A 150 -8.14 -22.47 2.47
N VAL A 151 -8.13 -21.82 3.63
CA VAL A 151 -7.00 -21.86 4.57
C VAL A 151 -7.52 -22.26 5.94
N GLY A 152 -7.24 -23.50 6.34
CA GLY A 152 -7.83 -24.07 7.55
C GLY A 152 -9.35 -24.15 7.45
N LYS A 153 -10.06 -23.37 8.28
CA LYS A 153 -11.52 -23.24 8.25
C LYS A 153 -12.01 -21.97 7.56
N GLU A 154 -11.10 -21.06 7.22
CA GLU A 154 -11.43 -19.78 6.59
C GLU A 154 -11.51 -19.94 5.07
N ILE A 155 -12.54 -19.33 4.48
CA ILE A 155 -12.78 -19.33 3.05
C ILE A 155 -12.84 -17.86 2.60
N TYR A 156 -12.06 -17.53 1.59
CA TYR A 156 -12.03 -16.21 1.00
C TYR A 156 -11.89 -16.27 -0.52
N TYR A 157 -12.26 -15.17 -1.17
CA TYR A 157 -12.15 -14.97 -2.59
C TYR A 157 -11.14 -13.86 -2.88
N ASP A 158 -10.26 -14.12 -3.84
CA ASP A 158 -9.35 -13.13 -4.40
C ASP A 158 -9.70 -12.88 -5.86
N LEU A 159 -9.35 -11.71 -6.39
CA LEU A 159 -9.38 -11.49 -7.83
C LEU A 159 -8.51 -12.53 -8.55
N PHE A 160 -9.01 -13.04 -9.67
CA PHE A 160 -8.25 -13.98 -10.51
C PHE A 160 -6.98 -13.35 -11.07
N ASN A 161 -7.03 -12.05 -11.38
CA ASN A 161 -5.92 -11.25 -11.85
C ASN A 161 -6.05 -9.81 -11.28
N PRO A 162 -4.97 -9.19 -10.78
CA PRO A 162 -4.99 -7.80 -10.32
C PRO A 162 -5.55 -6.79 -11.33
N SER A 163 -5.30 -6.97 -12.63
CA SER A 163 -5.81 -6.07 -13.70
C SER A 163 -7.34 -6.02 -13.81
N ILE A 164 -8.05 -7.00 -13.22
CA ILE A 164 -9.51 -6.93 -13.08
C ILE A 164 -9.89 -5.75 -12.18
N SER A 165 -9.11 -5.50 -11.12
CA SER A 165 -9.29 -4.35 -10.24
C SER A 165 -9.15 -3.04 -11.01
N ASP A 166 -8.13 -2.94 -11.87
CA ASP A 166 -7.88 -1.74 -12.67
C ASP A 166 -9.03 -1.50 -13.65
N PHE A 167 -9.44 -2.55 -14.38
CA PHE A 167 -10.58 -2.50 -15.29
C PHE A 167 -11.87 -2.04 -14.58
N ILE A 168 -12.21 -2.66 -13.45
CA ILE A 168 -13.42 -2.31 -12.68
C ILE A 168 -13.31 -0.88 -12.14
N THR A 169 -12.16 -0.50 -11.63
CA THR A 169 -11.96 0.84 -11.07
C THR A 169 -12.18 1.92 -12.11
N LEU A 170 -11.58 1.76 -13.30
CA LEU A 170 -11.70 2.73 -14.39
C LEU A 170 -13.13 2.83 -14.95
N ASN A 171 -13.82 1.69 -15.08
CA ASN A 171 -15.10 1.65 -15.81
C ASN A 171 -16.35 1.72 -14.90
N TYR A 172 -16.24 1.31 -13.63
CA TYR A 172 -17.40 1.14 -12.75
C TYR A 172 -17.38 2.01 -11.49
N LEU A 173 -16.25 2.64 -11.14
CA LEU A 173 -16.14 3.52 -9.98
C LEU A 173 -16.24 5.01 -10.33
N SER A 174 -17.08 5.36 -11.31
CA SER A 174 -17.38 6.74 -11.72
C SER A 174 -18.72 7.27 -11.18
N ASN A 175 -19.63 6.38 -10.75
CA ASN A 175 -20.94 6.77 -10.23
C ASN A 175 -20.97 6.76 -8.70
N LYS A 176 -20.96 7.96 -8.10
CA LYS A 176 -20.99 8.14 -6.64
C LYS A 176 -22.15 7.43 -5.92
N PHE A 177 -23.33 7.34 -6.52
CA PHE A 177 -24.48 6.68 -5.90
C PHE A 177 -24.32 5.16 -5.89
N TYR A 178 -23.75 4.60 -6.96
CA TYR A 178 -23.46 3.18 -7.06
C TYR A 178 -22.39 2.74 -6.06
N ILE A 179 -21.31 3.52 -5.94
CA ILE A 179 -20.25 3.29 -4.96
C ILE A 179 -20.83 3.38 -3.54
N LEU A 180 -21.57 4.44 -3.24
CA LEU A 180 -22.20 4.64 -1.93
C LEU A 180 -23.14 3.48 -1.57
N LYS A 181 -23.90 2.95 -2.53
CA LYS A 181 -24.75 1.77 -2.34
C LYS A 181 -23.91 0.57 -1.88
N LEU A 182 -22.89 0.19 -2.64
CA LEU A 182 -22.08 -1.00 -2.33
C LEU A 182 -21.31 -0.86 -1.01
N ILE A 183 -20.75 0.32 -0.74
CA ILE A 183 -20.08 0.60 0.53
C ILE A 183 -21.06 0.51 1.71
N ASN A 184 -22.29 1.02 1.56
CA ASN A 184 -23.32 0.90 2.59
C ASN A 184 -23.76 -0.56 2.83
N LEU A 185 -23.80 -1.39 1.80
CA LEU A 185 -24.16 -2.80 1.90
C LEU A 185 -23.06 -3.60 2.61
N SER A 186 -21.80 -3.33 2.29
CA SER A 186 -20.65 -3.89 2.99
C SER A 186 -20.59 -3.41 4.45
N ASN A 187 -20.79 -2.11 4.68
CA ASN A 187 -20.65 -1.47 5.99
C ASN A 187 -19.27 -1.74 6.62
N LYS A 188 -18.21 -1.73 5.80
CA LYS A 188 -16.82 -1.92 6.21
C LYS A 188 -16.01 -0.66 5.96
N ILE A 189 -15.23 -0.30 6.97
CA ILE A 189 -14.27 0.81 6.93
C ILE A 189 -13.25 0.61 5.81
N LEU A 190 -12.77 -0.63 5.62
CA LEU A 190 -11.82 -1.00 4.57
C LEU A 190 -12.25 -0.50 3.18
N CYS A 191 -13.55 -0.54 2.86
CA CYS A 191 -14.05 -0.05 1.57
C CYS A 191 -13.88 1.46 1.38
N LEU A 192 -14.01 2.22 2.47
CA LEU A 192 -13.74 3.66 2.46
C LEU A 192 -12.26 3.93 2.30
N GLU A 193 -11.40 3.14 2.94
CA GLU A 193 -9.94 3.22 2.78
C GLU A 193 -9.52 2.97 1.33
N THR A 194 -10.06 1.93 0.70
CA THR A 194 -9.83 1.67 -0.73
C THR A 194 -10.23 2.87 -1.57
N LEU A 195 -11.41 3.46 -1.31
CA LEU A 195 -11.88 4.62 -2.06
C LEU A 195 -10.98 5.86 -1.87
N ILE A 196 -10.50 6.10 -0.64
CA ILE A 196 -9.55 7.16 -0.33
C ILE A 196 -8.22 6.93 -1.04
N ASP A 197 -7.69 5.70 -1.03
CA ASP A 197 -6.45 5.33 -1.69
C ASP A 197 -6.55 5.57 -3.21
N LEU A 198 -7.66 5.19 -3.83
CA LEU A 198 -7.94 5.45 -5.25
C LEU A 198 -8.03 6.95 -5.57
N GLY A 199 -8.66 7.73 -4.68
CA GLY A 199 -8.71 9.17 -4.79
C GLY A 199 -7.32 9.82 -4.71
N LYS A 200 -6.51 9.45 -3.73
CA LYS A 200 -5.14 9.99 -3.53
C LYS A 200 -4.26 9.80 -4.76
N ASN A 201 -4.42 8.66 -5.43
CA ASN A 201 -3.69 8.33 -6.66
C ASN A 201 -4.33 8.92 -7.93
N ASN A 202 -5.33 9.80 -7.80
CA ASN A 202 -6.09 10.41 -8.89
C ASN A 202 -6.74 9.41 -9.86
N ILE A 203 -7.06 8.21 -9.37
CA ILE A 203 -7.74 7.17 -10.16
C ILE A 203 -9.26 7.44 -10.18
N ILE A 204 -9.81 7.95 -9.08
CA ILE A 204 -11.22 8.36 -8.96
C ILE A 204 -11.27 9.85 -8.61
N ASP A 205 -12.28 10.55 -9.14
CA ASP A 205 -12.55 11.96 -8.84
C ASP A 205 -12.73 12.18 -7.33
N LYS A 206 -12.01 13.16 -6.78
CA LYS A 206 -12.06 13.53 -5.37
C LYS A 206 -13.44 13.96 -4.91
N VAL A 207 -14.25 14.54 -5.79
CA VAL A 207 -15.64 14.92 -5.52
C VAL A 207 -16.50 13.69 -5.24
N ILE A 208 -16.28 12.58 -5.94
CA ILE A 208 -16.99 11.31 -5.71
C ILE A 208 -16.63 10.77 -4.34
N VAL A 209 -15.34 10.72 -4.03
CA VAL A 209 -14.83 10.19 -2.76
C VAL A 209 -15.38 11.01 -1.59
N SER A 210 -15.28 12.35 -1.65
CA SER A 210 -15.85 13.27 -0.65
C SER A 210 -17.34 13.03 -0.42
N TYR A 211 -18.12 12.95 -1.51
CA TYR A 211 -19.56 12.70 -1.42
C TYR A 211 -19.88 11.37 -0.72
N VAL A 212 -19.24 10.28 -1.14
CA VAL A 212 -19.49 8.94 -0.58
C VAL A 212 -19.15 8.90 0.91
N LEU A 213 -18.05 9.52 1.30
CA LEU A 213 -17.62 9.61 2.69
C LEU A 213 -18.63 10.36 3.56
N LYS A 214 -19.05 11.55 3.13
CA LYS A 214 -20.03 12.36 3.85
C LYS A 214 -21.36 11.63 4.07
N GLU A 215 -21.89 11.03 3.01
CA GLU A 215 -23.16 10.30 3.09
C GLU A 215 -23.06 9.04 3.96
N PHE A 216 -21.98 8.27 3.81
CA PHE A 216 -21.75 7.09 4.63
C PHE A 216 -21.61 7.48 6.11
N LEU A 217 -20.89 8.56 6.42
CA LEU A 217 -20.72 9.10 7.76
C LEU A 217 -22.04 9.56 8.36
N ASN A 218 -22.81 10.36 7.63
CA ASN A 218 -24.10 10.86 8.10
C ASN A 218 -25.07 9.71 8.44
N LYS A 219 -25.09 8.65 7.62
CA LYS A 219 -25.90 7.45 7.86
C LYS A 219 -25.42 6.66 9.10
N ASN A 220 -24.12 6.64 9.36
CA ASN A 220 -23.50 5.83 10.41
C ASN A 220 -23.03 6.61 11.64
N LYS A 221 -23.41 7.89 11.79
CA LYS A 221 -22.97 8.80 12.86
C LYS A 221 -23.14 8.27 14.29
N ASN A 222 -24.10 7.38 14.51
CA ASN A 222 -24.39 6.81 15.83
C ASN A 222 -23.69 5.48 16.09
N LYS A 223 -22.94 4.96 15.12
CA LYS A 223 -22.18 3.74 15.28
C LYS A 223 -20.73 4.15 15.51
N ASN A 224 -20.09 3.63 16.56
CA ASN A 224 -18.65 3.79 16.82
C ASN A 224 -17.81 3.03 15.77
N LEU A 225 -18.01 3.35 14.50
CA LEU A 225 -17.53 2.63 13.32
C LEU A 225 -16.22 3.19 12.78
N TRP A 226 -15.53 4.07 13.49
CA TRP A 226 -14.34 4.71 12.95
C TRP A 226 -13.13 4.34 13.78
N SER A 227 -12.25 3.55 13.16
CA SER A 227 -10.87 3.40 13.60
C SER A 227 -10.09 4.66 13.19
N GLU A 228 -9.09 4.97 13.99
CA GLU A 228 -8.25 6.17 13.84
C GLU A 228 -7.53 6.24 12.48
N PHE A 229 -7.24 5.08 11.87
CA PHE A 229 -6.56 4.94 10.59
C PHE A 229 -7.32 5.58 9.42
N SER A 230 -8.64 5.44 9.41
CA SER A 230 -9.46 5.91 8.30
C SER A 230 -9.59 7.43 8.34
N LEU A 231 -9.57 8.05 9.53
CA LEU A 231 -9.65 9.50 9.70
C LEU A 231 -8.38 10.23 9.27
N VAL A 232 -7.20 9.68 9.61
CA VAL A 232 -5.91 10.21 9.10
C VAL A 232 -5.87 10.17 7.58
N SER A 233 -6.39 9.11 6.98
CA SER A 233 -6.37 8.95 5.53
C SER A 233 -7.21 10.01 4.80
N LEU A 234 -8.25 10.54 5.45
CA LEU A 234 -9.13 11.61 4.93
C LEU A 234 -8.44 12.97 4.84
N SER A 235 -7.49 13.21 5.75
CA SER A 235 -7.00 14.55 6.02
C SER A 235 -6.14 15.09 4.87
N GLY A 236 -5.22 14.29 4.33
CA GLY A 236 -4.39 14.70 3.19
C GLY A 236 -5.11 14.81 1.83
N PHE A 237 -6.41 14.51 1.77
CA PHE A 237 -7.10 14.27 0.50
C PHE A 237 -8.32 15.18 0.26
N LEU A 238 -9.00 15.61 1.32
CA LEU A 238 -10.24 16.38 1.23
C LEU A 238 -10.01 17.89 1.40
N GLU A 239 -10.96 18.70 0.92
CA GLU A 239 -10.95 20.12 1.20
C GLU A 239 -11.17 20.41 2.69
N VAL A 240 -10.64 21.52 3.19
CA VAL A 240 -10.77 21.93 4.61
C VAL A 240 -12.24 21.97 5.06
N SER A 241 -13.14 22.39 4.17
CA SER A 241 -14.60 22.41 4.37
C SER A 241 -15.15 21.00 4.66
N ASP A 242 -14.76 20.02 3.85
CA ASP A 242 -15.16 18.62 3.97
C ASP A 242 -14.61 18.00 5.25
N ILE A 243 -13.34 18.25 5.55
CA ILE A 243 -12.69 17.76 6.77
C ILE A 243 -13.40 18.31 8.02
N LYS A 244 -13.75 19.61 8.00
CA LYS A 244 -14.49 20.23 9.11
C LYS A 244 -15.88 19.63 9.30
N GLU A 245 -16.57 19.33 8.21
CA GLU A 245 -17.89 18.69 8.26
C GLU A 245 -17.79 17.27 8.82
N ILE A 246 -16.86 16.47 8.30
CA ILE A 246 -16.56 15.12 8.77
C ILE A 246 -16.18 15.12 10.25
N PHE A 247 -15.26 15.98 10.65
CA PHE A 247 -14.84 16.10 12.05
C PHE A 247 -16.02 16.43 12.96
N ASN A 248 -16.92 17.33 12.56
CA ASN A 248 -18.11 17.64 13.34
C ASN A 248 -19.06 16.45 13.53
N LEU A 249 -19.10 15.52 12.58
CA LEU A 249 -19.89 14.29 12.69
C LEU A 249 -19.30 13.30 13.71
N ILE A 250 -17.97 13.25 13.83
CA ILE A 250 -17.27 12.24 14.66
C ILE A 250 -16.75 12.78 15.99
N LYS A 251 -16.70 14.10 16.19
CA LYS A 251 -16.03 14.71 17.36
C LYS A 251 -16.49 14.13 18.70
N SER A 252 -17.79 13.84 18.84
CA SER A 252 -18.34 13.30 20.08
C SER A 252 -17.90 11.88 20.37
N SER A 253 -17.64 11.05 19.36
CA SER A 253 -17.09 9.70 19.55
C SER A 253 -15.56 9.72 19.61
N PHE A 254 -14.94 10.61 18.84
CA PHE A 254 -13.48 10.75 18.75
C PHE A 254 -12.87 11.09 20.12
N PHE A 255 -13.50 11.98 20.88
CA PHE A 255 -12.99 12.40 22.20
C PHE A 255 -13.41 11.50 23.39
N VAL A 256 -14.18 10.44 23.14
CA VAL A 256 -14.66 9.53 24.20
C VAL A 256 -13.75 8.32 24.35
N ASP A 257 -13.04 7.94 23.29
CA ASP A 257 -12.05 6.87 23.35
C ASP A 257 -10.77 7.39 24.04
N LYS A 258 -10.20 6.60 24.96
CA LYS A 258 -9.06 7.04 25.79
C LYS A 258 -7.71 6.50 25.32
N ASN A 259 -7.72 5.79 24.20
CA ASN A 259 -6.55 5.13 23.64
C ASN A 259 -6.24 5.74 22.28
N TYR A 260 -5.70 6.96 22.29
CA TYR A 260 -5.26 7.61 21.05
C TYR A 260 -3.97 6.98 20.54
N SER A 261 -3.90 6.54 19.29
CA SER A 261 -2.62 6.17 18.68
C SER A 261 -1.89 7.37 18.07
N ILE A 262 -0.63 7.18 17.67
CA ILE A 262 0.13 8.12 16.83
C ILE A 262 -0.65 8.62 15.60
N ARG A 263 -1.58 7.80 15.09
CA ARG A 263 -2.43 8.17 13.95
C ARG A 263 -3.46 9.22 14.37
N SER A 264 -4.12 9.05 15.51
CA SER A 264 -4.99 10.09 16.06
C SER A 264 -4.28 11.43 16.21
N PHE A 265 -3.02 11.42 16.65
CA PHE A 265 -2.20 12.64 16.68
C PHE A 265 -1.98 13.25 15.30
N LYS A 266 -1.64 12.46 14.28
CA LYS A 266 -1.51 12.95 12.90
C LYS A 266 -2.81 13.54 12.35
N PHE A 267 -3.96 12.96 12.69
CA PHE A 267 -5.26 13.51 12.29
C PHE A 267 -5.54 14.85 12.98
N ILE A 268 -5.38 14.92 14.31
CA ILE A 268 -5.55 16.14 15.09
C ILE A 268 -4.62 17.25 14.58
N LEU A 269 -3.35 16.91 14.31
CA LEU A 269 -2.38 17.79 13.67
C LEU A 269 -2.90 18.41 12.39
N HIS A 270 -3.43 17.56 11.51
CA HIS A 270 -3.98 18.03 10.27
C HIS A 270 -5.18 18.97 10.48
N LEU A 271 -6.05 18.68 11.44
CA LEU A 271 -7.17 19.56 11.79
C LEU A 271 -6.68 20.92 12.29
N MET A 272 -5.62 20.95 13.09
CA MET A 272 -5.05 22.18 13.64
C MET A 272 -4.32 23.01 12.58
N ASN A 273 -3.53 22.38 11.72
CA ASN A 273 -2.85 23.05 10.60
C ASN A 273 -3.84 23.75 9.66
N ASN A 274 -5.06 23.21 9.55
CA ASN A 274 -6.12 23.80 8.75
C ASN A 274 -7.08 24.70 9.56
N GLY A 275 -6.78 24.99 10.83
CA GLY A 275 -7.58 25.87 11.70
C GLY A 275 -8.98 25.33 12.02
N ILE A 276 -9.20 24.01 11.94
CA ILE A 276 -10.49 23.36 12.18
C ILE A 276 -10.74 23.18 13.69
N ILE A 277 -9.72 22.76 14.44
CA ILE A 277 -9.72 22.71 15.89
C ILE A 277 -8.90 23.89 16.41
N VAL A 278 -9.38 24.53 17.47
CA VAL A 278 -8.64 25.53 18.25
C VAL A 278 -8.07 24.83 19.47
N SER A 279 -6.86 25.20 19.89
CA SER A 279 -6.24 24.73 21.14
C SER A 279 -7.13 25.09 22.34
N ASP A 280 -8.02 24.18 22.71
CA ASP A 280 -8.91 24.30 23.86
C ASP A 280 -8.67 23.14 24.85
N ASN A 281 -9.45 23.10 25.94
CA ASN A 281 -9.31 22.09 26.99
C ASN A 281 -9.41 20.65 26.48
N THR A 282 -10.05 20.42 25.33
CA THR A 282 -10.16 19.10 24.71
C THR A 282 -8.80 18.62 24.21
N PHE A 283 -8.00 19.51 23.62
CA PHE A 283 -6.63 19.21 23.19
C PHE A 283 -5.70 18.93 24.38
N PHE A 284 -5.83 19.68 25.48
CA PHE A 284 -5.03 19.42 26.68
C PHE A 284 -5.43 18.11 27.38
N GLY A 285 -6.72 17.74 27.33
CA GLY A 285 -7.20 16.42 27.75
C GLY A 285 -6.56 15.29 26.94
N LEU A 286 -6.44 15.45 25.61
CA LEU A 286 -5.74 14.49 24.75
C LEU A 286 -4.27 14.34 25.12
N LEU A 287 -3.53 15.46 25.29
CA LEU A 287 -2.12 15.44 25.69
C LEU A 287 -1.88 14.67 26.99
N SER A 288 -2.84 14.74 27.93
CA SER A 288 -2.76 14.00 29.20
C SER A 288 -2.78 12.48 29.02
N GLU A 289 -3.44 11.99 27.96
CA GLU A 289 -3.48 10.56 27.59
C GLU A 289 -2.31 10.16 26.68
N VAL A 290 -1.61 11.12 26.05
CA VAL A 290 -0.34 10.87 25.34
C VAL A 290 0.78 10.51 26.29
N LYS A 291 0.73 10.92 27.57
CA LYS A 291 1.74 10.55 28.57
C LYS A 291 2.02 9.05 28.59
N SER A 292 1.02 8.19 28.40
CA SER A 292 1.24 6.73 28.30
C SER A 292 1.85 6.26 26.99
N ILE A 293 1.77 7.05 25.90
CA ILE A 293 2.40 6.77 24.60
C ILE A 293 3.88 7.19 24.64
N PHE A 294 4.19 8.32 25.29
CA PHE A 294 5.57 8.76 25.53
C PHE A 294 6.39 7.69 26.27
N ILE A 295 5.77 6.96 27.20
CA ILE A 295 6.44 6.02 28.11
C ILE A 295 7.02 4.77 27.41
N ASP A 296 6.69 4.49 26.14
CA ASP A 296 7.08 3.23 25.48
C ASP A 296 7.61 3.35 24.04
N SER A 297 7.83 4.56 23.50
CA SER A 297 8.30 4.70 22.12
C SER A 297 9.50 5.63 21.99
N GLY A 298 10.70 5.05 21.94
CA GLY A 298 11.88 5.65 21.30
C GLY A 298 11.72 5.80 19.78
N ASP A 299 10.54 6.20 19.31
CA ASP A 299 10.23 6.40 17.89
C ASP A 299 10.55 7.85 17.52
N TYR A 300 11.67 8.02 16.82
CA TYR A 300 12.13 9.29 16.25
C TYR A 300 11.01 10.08 15.56
N TYR A 301 10.22 9.41 14.72
CA TYR A 301 9.18 10.06 13.94
C TYR A 301 8.04 10.55 14.82
N LEU A 302 7.70 9.84 15.90
CA LEU A 302 6.69 10.31 16.85
C LEU A 302 7.16 11.60 17.53
N LEU A 303 8.38 11.59 18.07
CA LEU A 303 8.96 12.72 18.80
C LEU A 303 9.11 13.96 17.90
N SER A 304 9.55 13.77 16.66
CA SER A 304 9.60 14.85 15.65
C SER A 304 8.21 15.39 15.33
N ASN A 305 7.21 14.53 15.14
CA ASN A 305 5.83 15.00 14.91
C ASN A 305 5.27 15.77 16.11
N LEU A 306 5.58 15.35 17.35
CA LEU A 306 5.11 15.99 18.58
C LEU A 306 5.74 17.38 18.81
N SER A 307 7.04 17.51 18.57
CA SER A 307 7.74 18.81 18.64
C SER A 307 7.20 19.81 17.63
N ASN A 308 6.88 19.36 16.41
CA ASN A 308 6.15 20.16 15.42
C ASN A 308 4.80 20.66 15.97
N ILE A 309 4.02 19.83 16.67
CA ILE A 309 2.75 20.26 17.29
C ILE A 309 2.99 21.38 18.29
N PHE A 310 3.94 21.16 19.21
CA PHE A 310 4.17 22.08 20.32
C PHE A 310 4.64 23.45 19.84
N SER A 311 5.44 23.46 18.77
CA SER A 311 5.82 24.67 18.05
C SER A 311 4.61 25.40 17.46
N LEU A 312 3.74 24.67 16.75
CA LEU A 312 2.55 25.24 16.09
C LEU A 312 1.55 25.86 17.07
N ILE A 313 1.30 25.21 18.21
CA ILE A 313 0.40 25.74 19.25
C ILE A 313 1.06 26.76 20.17
N LYS A 314 2.37 26.99 20.02
CA LYS A 314 3.16 27.83 20.93
C LYS A 314 2.96 27.40 22.39
N LEU A 315 3.15 26.11 22.65
CA LEU A 315 3.01 25.54 23.99
C LEU A 315 3.98 26.24 24.95
N ASP A 316 3.52 26.55 26.16
CA ASP A 316 4.38 27.14 27.19
C ASP A 316 5.54 26.19 27.50
N GLU A 317 6.76 26.72 27.43
CA GLU A 317 8.02 26.02 27.71
C GLU A 317 8.09 25.51 29.15
N ASN A 318 7.35 26.13 30.07
CA ASN A 318 7.23 25.70 31.46
C ASN A 318 6.14 24.65 31.70
N SER A 319 5.37 24.29 30.66
CA SER A 319 4.34 23.28 30.80
C SER A 319 4.95 21.90 31.03
N GLU A 320 4.27 21.09 31.85
CA GLU A 320 4.68 19.72 32.14
C GLU A 320 4.89 18.89 30.86
N TYR A 321 4.08 19.13 29.82
CA TYR A 321 4.17 18.42 28.54
C TYR A 321 5.39 18.82 27.73
N TYR A 322 5.71 20.12 27.66
CA TYR A 322 6.91 20.60 26.96
C TYR A 322 8.17 20.01 27.58
N ILE A 323 8.24 20.03 28.91
CA ILE A 323 9.34 19.45 29.68
C ILE A 323 9.44 17.95 29.44
N LEU A 324 8.31 17.23 29.45
CA LEU A 324 8.28 15.80 29.16
C LEU A 324 8.76 15.48 27.75
N LEU A 325 8.24 16.14 26.71
CA LEU A 325 8.66 15.92 25.33
C LEU A 325 10.17 16.15 25.17
N LYS A 326 10.68 17.26 25.71
CA LYS A 326 12.11 17.56 25.65
C LYS A 326 12.94 16.46 26.31
N LYS A 327 12.51 15.97 27.48
CA LYS A 327 13.15 14.85 28.18
C LYS A 327 13.20 13.58 27.31
N GLU A 328 12.08 13.20 26.69
CA GLU A 328 12.01 12.00 25.84
C GLU A 328 12.85 12.11 24.57
N ILE A 329 12.95 13.30 23.97
CA ILE A 329 13.86 13.55 22.85
C ILE A 329 15.31 13.34 23.28
N LEU A 330 15.70 13.90 24.43
CA LEU A 330 17.05 13.71 24.97
C LEU A 330 17.32 12.23 25.27
N GLU A 331 16.38 11.51 25.88
CA GLU A 331 16.52 10.07 26.17
C GLU A 331 16.68 9.22 24.90
N TYR A 332 15.95 9.54 23.82
CA TYR A 332 16.14 8.91 22.51
C TYR A 332 17.57 9.11 22.00
N PHE A 333 18.08 10.34 22.04
CA PHE A 333 19.45 10.63 21.59
C PHE A 333 20.49 9.95 22.49
N TYR A 334 20.28 9.89 23.80
CA TYR A 334 21.18 9.16 24.70
C TYR A 334 21.31 7.67 24.34
N SER A 335 20.25 7.06 23.81
CA SER A 335 20.31 5.66 23.36
C SER A 335 20.84 5.46 21.93
N GLU A 336 20.62 6.42 21.02
CA GLU A 336 20.84 6.20 19.58
C GLU A 336 22.03 6.96 19.01
N ILE A 337 22.61 7.94 19.73
CA ILE A 337 23.63 8.84 19.17
C ILE A 337 24.84 8.09 18.57
N THR A 338 25.34 7.04 19.21
CA THR A 338 26.44 6.22 18.67
C THR A 338 26.05 5.55 17.35
N SER A 339 24.89 4.90 17.30
CA SER A 339 24.36 4.26 16.09
C SER A 339 24.15 5.27 14.96
N MET A 340 23.62 6.46 15.27
CA MET A 340 23.37 7.53 14.32
C MET A 340 24.67 8.07 13.72
N VAL A 341 25.67 8.36 14.57
CA VAL A 341 27.01 8.82 14.15
C VAL A 341 27.68 7.82 13.22
N ILE A 342 27.55 6.51 13.51
CA ILE A 342 28.08 5.43 12.67
C ILE A 342 27.32 5.35 11.33
N GLN A 343 25.99 5.28 11.36
CA GLN A 343 25.17 5.09 10.16
C GLN A 343 25.28 6.25 9.18
N ASP A 344 25.34 7.47 9.70
CA ASP A 344 25.44 8.69 8.89
C ASP A 344 26.89 9.05 8.55
N ASN A 345 27.86 8.23 8.95
CA ASN A 345 29.30 8.41 8.70
C ASN A 345 29.82 9.80 9.15
N VAL A 346 29.35 10.28 10.30
CA VAL A 346 29.66 11.64 10.80
C VAL A 346 31.15 11.80 11.09
N VAL A 347 31.80 10.73 11.57
CA VAL A 347 33.22 10.68 11.91
C VAL A 347 34.04 9.88 10.89
N ASP A 348 33.62 9.86 9.62
CA ASP A 348 34.31 9.09 8.57
C ASP A 348 35.80 9.46 8.47
N GLY A 349 36.63 8.46 8.20
CA GLY A 349 38.08 8.61 8.09
C GLY A 349 38.83 8.83 9.41
N ILE A 350 38.14 8.83 10.55
CA ILE A 350 38.76 8.86 11.88
C ILE A 350 39.00 7.42 12.36
N TYR A 351 40.27 7.07 12.53
CA TYR A 351 40.72 5.73 12.95
C TYR A 351 41.45 5.73 14.30
N LEU A 352 41.70 6.89 14.89
CA LEU A 352 42.35 7.03 16.19
C LEU A 352 41.55 8.01 17.03
N ALA A 353 41.41 7.73 18.33
CA ALA A 353 40.68 8.60 19.26
C ALA A 353 41.31 9.99 19.35
N ASP A 354 42.63 10.10 19.15
CA ASP A 354 43.35 11.38 19.14
C ASP A 354 42.97 12.29 17.96
N ASP A 355 42.43 11.71 16.87
CA ASP A 355 41.99 12.44 15.67
C ASP A 355 40.50 12.83 15.74
N TYR A 356 39.80 12.48 16.83
CA TYR A 356 38.40 12.82 17.03
C TYR A 356 38.21 14.28 17.45
N TYR A 357 37.33 14.99 16.73
CA TYR A 357 36.94 16.36 17.04
C TYR A 357 35.46 16.42 17.38
N GLU A 358 35.16 16.78 18.63
CA GLU A 358 33.80 16.86 19.16
C GLU A 358 32.89 17.80 18.35
N GLU A 359 33.46 18.86 17.77
CA GLU A 359 32.75 19.87 16.98
C GLU A 359 32.01 19.27 15.77
N LEU A 360 32.51 18.18 15.18
CA LEU A 360 31.83 17.47 14.09
C LEU A 360 30.48 16.89 14.53
N VAL A 361 30.44 16.33 15.74
CA VAL A 361 29.23 15.73 16.31
C VAL A 361 28.31 16.82 16.87
N VAL A 362 28.86 17.91 17.42
CA VAL A 362 28.09 19.10 17.82
C VAL A 362 27.27 19.63 16.66
N ASP A 363 27.91 19.89 15.51
CA ASP A 363 27.24 20.41 14.32
C ASP A 363 26.18 19.43 13.79
N TYR A 364 26.47 18.13 13.81
CA TYR A 364 25.52 17.09 13.41
C TYR A 364 24.26 17.09 14.30
N VAL A 365 24.43 17.02 15.63
CA VAL A 365 23.33 17.01 16.59
C VAL A 365 22.52 18.31 16.52
N ASP A 366 23.18 19.46 16.48
CA ASP A 366 22.53 20.77 16.40
C ASP A 366 21.68 20.91 15.13
N ASN A 367 22.18 20.44 13.99
CA ASN A 367 21.42 20.43 12.73
C ASN A 367 20.17 19.55 12.82
N ILE A 368 20.28 18.35 13.40
CA ILE A 368 19.12 17.47 13.56
C ILE A 368 18.09 18.10 14.49
N LEU A 369 18.51 18.57 15.67
CA LEU A 369 17.59 19.18 16.63
C LEU A 369 16.87 20.39 16.02
N LYS A 370 17.57 21.24 15.26
CA LYS A 370 16.96 22.41 14.60
C LYS A 370 15.97 22.06 13.50
N ASN A 371 16.27 21.05 12.70
CA ASN A 371 15.46 20.72 11.52
C ASN A 371 14.26 19.84 11.86
N ASP A 372 14.46 18.86 12.73
CA ASP A 372 13.48 17.80 12.94
C ASP A 372 12.65 18.01 14.21
N PHE A 373 13.15 18.83 15.15
CA PHE A 373 12.50 19.10 16.43
C PHE A 373 12.37 20.60 16.71
N PRO A 374 11.34 21.30 16.19
CA PRO A 374 11.21 22.76 16.27
C PRO A 374 10.77 23.28 17.65
N ILE A 375 11.44 22.83 18.70
CA ILE A 375 11.38 23.29 20.10
C ILE A 375 12.77 23.78 20.53
N LYS A 376 12.88 24.51 21.64
CA LYS A 376 14.15 25.07 22.09
C LYS A 376 15.03 24.04 22.79
N PHE A 377 16.23 23.87 22.24
CA PHE A 377 17.39 23.23 22.85
C PHE A 377 18.47 24.29 23.11
N ASN A 378 19.23 24.12 24.20
CA ASN A 378 20.38 24.95 24.53
C ASN A 378 21.69 24.17 24.30
N GLU A 379 22.83 24.84 24.45
CA GLU A 379 24.15 24.20 24.29
C GLU A 379 24.34 23.05 25.28
N ASP A 380 23.88 23.20 26.53
CA ASP A 380 23.98 22.14 27.54
C ASP A 380 23.26 20.86 27.10
N ASP A 381 22.10 20.97 26.44
CA ASP A 381 21.36 19.81 25.91
C ASP A 381 22.19 19.06 24.86
N ILE A 382 22.87 19.79 23.97
CA ILE A 382 23.70 19.21 22.91
C ILE A 382 24.91 18.50 23.52
N TYR A 383 25.63 19.15 24.43
CA TYR A 383 26.76 18.54 25.13
C TYR A 383 26.35 17.34 26.00
N ASN A 384 25.15 17.38 26.59
CA ASN A 384 24.61 16.23 27.30
C ASN A 384 24.41 15.05 26.34
N ILE A 385 23.85 15.25 25.14
CA ILE A 385 23.71 14.17 24.14
C ILE A 385 25.07 13.57 23.78
N ILE A 386 26.04 14.43 23.48
CA ILE A 386 27.39 14.00 23.06
C ILE A 386 28.09 13.21 24.16
N SER A 387 27.82 13.50 25.44
CA SER A 387 28.40 12.75 26.56
C SER A 387 28.01 11.26 26.59
N PHE A 388 26.97 10.85 25.85
CA PHE A 388 26.54 9.46 25.68
C PHE A 388 27.09 8.80 24.40
N LEU A 389 27.84 9.53 23.57
CA LEU A 389 28.50 8.96 22.40
C LEU A 389 29.63 8.03 22.85
N ASP A 390 29.57 6.78 22.39
CA ASP A 390 30.70 5.85 22.47
C ASP A 390 31.62 6.07 21.26
N VAL A 391 32.64 6.89 21.47
CA VAL A 391 33.61 7.26 20.43
C VAL A 391 34.44 6.05 19.99
N ASP A 392 34.75 5.13 20.91
CA ASP A 392 35.54 3.94 20.61
C ASP A 392 34.77 2.99 19.69
N ASP A 393 33.48 2.77 19.96
CA ASP A 393 32.60 1.99 19.09
C ASP A 393 32.45 2.61 17.69
N ALA A 394 32.31 3.95 17.62
CA ALA A 394 32.23 4.65 16.34
C ALA A 394 33.51 4.51 15.50
N ILE A 395 34.67 4.65 16.12
CA ILE A 395 35.98 4.45 15.47
C ILE A 395 36.18 2.99 15.05
N GLN A 396 35.77 2.03 15.88
CA GLN A 396 35.85 0.62 15.55
C GLN A 396 34.98 0.27 14.34
N ALA A 397 33.80 0.87 14.22
CA ALA A 397 32.93 0.72 13.05
C ALA A 397 33.61 1.22 11.77
N ASN A 398 34.29 2.38 11.82
CA ASN A 398 35.05 2.91 10.69
C ASN A 398 36.18 1.96 10.25
N MET A 399 36.93 1.41 11.21
CA MET A 399 37.99 0.43 10.91
C MET A 399 37.41 -0.79 10.18
N ASN A 400 36.32 -1.36 10.70
CA ASN A 400 35.68 -2.54 10.10
C ASN A 400 35.14 -2.24 8.69
N GLY A 401 34.57 -1.05 8.47
CA GLY A 401 34.12 -0.61 7.15
C GLY A 401 35.26 -0.51 6.13
N ALA A 402 36.40 0.06 6.51
CA ALA A 402 37.58 0.17 5.66
C ALA A 402 38.15 -1.21 5.26
N TYR A 403 38.23 -2.15 6.21
CA TYR A 403 38.68 -3.53 5.93
C TYR A 403 37.78 -4.28 4.94
N ASN A 404 36.45 -4.13 5.05
CA ASN A 404 35.51 -4.79 4.15
C ASN A 404 35.57 -4.22 2.72
N HIS A 405 35.76 -2.90 2.58
CA HIS A 405 35.90 -2.27 1.26
C HIS A 405 37.19 -2.66 0.51
N GLU A 406 38.26 -3.02 1.23
CA GLU A 406 39.46 -3.58 0.60
C GLU A 406 39.24 -5.03 0.14
N HIS A 407 38.44 -5.82 0.88
CA HIS A 407 38.13 -7.21 0.54
C HIS A 407 37.20 -7.36 -0.68
N ASP A 408 36.16 -6.52 -0.81
CA ASP A 408 35.22 -6.55 -1.95
C ASP A 408 35.87 -6.16 -3.30
N LYS A 409 36.91 -5.32 -3.25
CA LYS A 409 37.74 -5.00 -4.44
C LYS A 409 38.56 -6.19 -4.93
N PHE A 410 38.85 -7.16 -4.07
CA PHE A 410 39.56 -8.39 -4.46
C PHE A 410 38.62 -9.46 -5.05
N GLU A 411 37.39 -9.61 -4.52
CA GLU A 411 36.45 -10.64 -5.00
C GLU A 411 35.77 -10.31 -6.35
N SER A 412 35.62 -9.03 -6.71
CA SER A 412 35.02 -8.61 -7.99
C SER A 412 35.85 -8.93 -9.25
N SER A 413 37.04 -9.53 -9.10
CA SER A 413 37.95 -9.88 -10.21
C SER A 413 37.85 -11.33 -10.69
N SER A 414 36.96 -12.15 -10.11
CA SER A 414 36.86 -13.57 -10.45
C SER A 414 35.40 -14.02 -10.46
N PHE A 415 34.77 -14.18 -11.62
CA PHE A 415 33.83 -15.28 -11.92
C PHE A 415 33.24 -15.11 -13.33
N SER A 416 33.66 -15.96 -14.27
CA SER A 416 32.95 -16.23 -15.53
C SER A 416 32.19 -17.55 -15.40
N GLN A 417 30.88 -17.53 -15.67
CA GLN A 417 29.97 -18.68 -15.53
C GLN A 417 29.77 -19.39 -16.88
N SER A 418 29.92 -20.71 -16.89
CA SER A 418 29.71 -21.61 -18.04
C SER A 418 28.37 -22.35 -17.97
N ASP A 419 27.73 -22.47 -19.14
CA ASP A 419 26.76 -23.47 -19.62
C ASP A 419 25.79 -24.13 -18.62
N TYR A 420 24.55 -23.62 -18.60
CA TYR A 420 23.36 -24.36 -18.16
C TYR A 420 22.35 -24.39 -19.32
N ILE A 421 21.95 -25.59 -19.75
CA ILE A 421 20.88 -25.78 -20.74
C ILE A 421 19.57 -25.29 -20.12
N ASP A 422 18.90 -24.34 -20.79
CA ASP A 422 17.66 -23.72 -20.32
C ASP A 422 16.46 -24.65 -20.57
N PRO A 423 15.82 -25.22 -19.52
CA PRO A 423 14.70 -26.16 -19.66
C PRO A 423 13.45 -25.58 -20.33
N ILE A 424 13.37 -24.25 -20.50
CA ILE A 424 12.32 -23.60 -21.29
C ILE A 424 12.60 -23.77 -22.78
N THR A 425 13.86 -23.70 -23.19
CA THR A 425 14.28 -23.86 -24.59
C THR A 425 14.00 -25.29 -25.08
N ASP A 426 14.27 -26.31 -24.25
CA ASP A 426 13.93 -27.71 -24.58
C ASP A 426 12.42 -27.95 -24.77
N LEU A 427 11.56 -27.27 -23.99
CA LEU A 427 10.10 -27.43 -24.10
C LEU A 427 9.55 -26.85 -25.41
N PHE A 428 10.20 -25.82 -25.93
CA PHE A 428 9.83 -25.14 -27.17
C PHE A 428 10.71 -25.59 -28.35
N ASP A 429 11.45 -26.69 -28.23
CA ASP A 429 12.18 -27.20 -29.38
C ASP A 429 11.21 -27.80 -30.42
N ARG A 430 11.42 -27.44 -31.69
CA ARG A 430 10.66 -27.93 -32.85
C ARG A 430 11.61 -28.71 -33.76
N SER A 431 12.27 -29.71 -33.19
CA SER A 431 13.13 -30.64 -33.95
C SER A 431 12.33 -31.66 -34.75
#